data_AF-G8LUK9-F1
#
_entry.id   AF-G8LUK9-F1
#
_cell.length_a   1.000
_cell.length_b   1.000
_cell.length_c   1.000
_cell.angle_alpha   90.00
_cell.angle_beta   90.00
_cell.angle_gamma   90.00
#
_symmetry.space_group_name_H-M   'P 1'
#
loop_
_entity.id
_entity.type
_entity.pdbx_description
1 polymer ?
#
loop_
_entity_poly.entity_id
_entity_poly.type
_entity_poly.pdbx_seq_one_letter_code
_entity_poly.pdbx_strand_id
1 'polypeptide(L)'
;MKLYRNIIILVVMFLVLGGVLLALKLTLKDEETDFDDDSIITLYNFESTKLTEYTIESEEGTFVFRKKSSNGEYDVEWELVSGGNFPLHHQNVNIVALNAVDLKAYKLIEENPTSLDIYGLDNPYRVTFKLDDGTEKYIEVGSMTPTKEAYYIRISDSNNVYAIYSYKGDLLVATKDELRDKDVFDVYSSDVIKFSLERDGKKVFSAEKDEEIGWQIKEPMQGNADLVKLTTIFDTFVRASANTYVEDNATDLEKYGLDNPKYVIEAATADTKVKLLLGKATEGESVFYARFDGSNEVFTINKSSLSFIDIKPIEVYETLVYTPYIYDVSEVVVNIDGKTIVSQIESDSAKPEEDKFTIDGLDVMSKGKEAENAFRNFYRSLVGIIFSDLEFLDQKPEGTPEITITYTLEIDPGKMVIEFIPKDDKRYYVLENGEYKGKVVKKSVFDEADGVRKNYEKLMEILK
;
A
#
# COMPACT_ATOMS: atom_id res chain seq x y z
N MET A 1 -61.56 -7.76 -3.48
CA MET A 1 -61.41 -7.39 -2.04
C MET A 1 -59.98 -7.40 -1.53
N LYS A 2 -59.06 -8.30 -1.97
CA LYS A 2 -57.66 -8.32 -1.49
C LYS A 2 -56.82 -7.10 -1.92
N LEU A 3 -57.02 -6.56 -3.14
CA LEU A 3 -56.29 -5.37 -3.62
C LEU A 3 -56.61 -4.10 -2.82
N TYR A 4 -57.90 -3.83 -2.55
CA TYR A 4 -58.31 -2.69 -1.73
C TYR A 4 -57.78 -2.77 -0.29
N ARG A 5 -57.69 -3.98 0.28
CA ARG A 5 -57.09 -4.18 1.61
C ARG A 5 -55.60 -3.85 1.63
N ASN A 6 -54.86 -4.23 0.59
CA ASN A 6 -53.42 -3.94 0.49
C ASN A 6 -53.14 -2.46 0.21
N ILE A 7 -54.00 -1.78 -0.56
CA ILE A 7 -53.91 -0.33 -0.78
C ILE A 7 -54.18 0.44 0.52
N ILE A 8 -55.17 0.03 1.30
CA ILE A 8 -55.45 0.65 2.61
C ILE A 8 -54.27 0.45 3.57
N ILE A 9 -53.67 -0.75 3.59
CA ILE A 9 -52.47 -1.01 4.41
C ILE A 9 -51.31 -0.13 3.97
N LEU A 10 -51.08 0.04 2.66
CA LEU A 10 -50.02 0.91 2.14
C LEU A 10 -50.25 2.39 2.48
N VAL A 11 -51.49 2.88 2.37
CA VAL A 11 -51.85 4.26 2.72
C VAL A 11 -51.69 4.51 4.23
N VAL A 12 -52.11 3.56 5.07
CA VAL A 12 -51.90 3.64 6.52
C VAL A 12 -50.41 3.61 6.85
N MET A 13 -49.63 2.76 6.19
CA MET A 13 -48.18 2.72 6.39
C MET A 13 -47.50 4.01 5.94
N PHE A 14 -47.97 4.64 4.86
CA PHE A 14 -47.49 5.94 4.41
C PHE A 14 -47.86 7.07 5.37
N LEU A 15 -49.04 7.02 5.98
CA LEU A 15 -49.45 7.98 7.00
C LEU A 15 -48.70 7.77 8.32
N VAL A 16 -48.36 6.52 8.67
CA VAL A 16 -47.52 6.21 9.82
C VAL A 16 -46.08 6.65 9.56
N LEU A 17 -45.51 6.39 8.38
CA LEU A 17 -44.17 6.86 8.00
C LEU A 17 -44.12 8.39 7.91
N GLY A 18 -45.14 9.01 7.32
CA GLY A 18 -45.29 10.47 7.28
C GLY A 18 -45.45 11.05 8.68
N GLY A 19 -46.22 10.40 9.56
CA GLY A 19 -46.40 10.78 10.95
C GLY A 19 -45.13 10.58 11.79
N VAL A 20 -44.35 9.53 11.53
CA VAL A 20 -43.05 9.28 12.16
C VAL A 20 -42.01 10.26 11.65
N LEU A 21 -42.00 10.62 10.36
CA LEU A 21 -41.15 11.68 9.81
C LEU A 21 -41.52 13.06 10.36
N LEU A 22 -42.82 13.35 10.51
CA LEU A 22 -43.30 14.59 11.09
C LEU A 22 -43.02 14.64 12.60
N ALA A 23 -43.21 13.51 13.30
CA ALA A 23 -42.85 13.37 14.70
C ALA A 23 -41.34 13.47 14.88
N LEU A 24 -40.52 12.85 14.03
CA LEU A 24 -39.06 13.03 14.00
C LEU A 24 -38.72 14.48 13.71
N LYS A 25 -39.36 15.17 12.76
CA LYS A 25 -39.18 16.63 12.56
C LYS A 25 -39.65 17.50 13.74
N LEU A 26 -40.53 16.99 14.60
CA LEU A 26 -41.06 17.71 15.77
C LEU A 26 -40.38 17.29 17.09
N THR A 27 -39.67 16.16 17.12
CA THR A 27 -38.96 15.60 18.28
C THR A 27 -37.44 15.66 18.14
N LEU A 28 -36.92 15.54 16.92
CA LEU A 28 -35.75 16.30 16.50
C LEU A 28 -36.22 17.75 16.40
N LYS A 29 -36.42 18.35 17.57
CA LYS A 29 -36.08 19.74 17.74
C LYS A 29 -34.67 19.82 17.16
N ASP A 30 -34.50 20.60 16.11
CA ASP A 30 -33.17 20.98 15.68
C ASP A 30 -32.43 21.39 16.96
N GLU A 31 -31.52 20.55 17.44
CA GLU A 31 -30.31 21.03 18.08
C GLU A 31 -29.39 21.50 16.93
N GLU A 32 -29.92 22.29 16.01
CA GLU A 32 -29.28 23.58 15.80
C GLU A 32 -29.26 24.20 17.19
N THR A 33 -28.12 24.10 17.88
CA THR A 33 -27.70 25.21 18.72
C THR A 33 -27.91 26.44 17.84
N ASP A 34 -29.05 27.13 18.04
CA ASP A 34 -29.22 28.54 17.76
C ASP A 34 -28.04 29.21 18.48
N PHE A 35 -26.90 29.29 17.78
CA PHE A 35 -25.84 30.18 18.16
C PHE A 35 -26.48 31.55 18.04
N ASP A 36 -26.58 32.26 19.16
CA ASP A 36 -27.03 33.64 19.20
C ASP A 36 -26.12 34.45 18.25
N ASP A 37 -26.54 34.62 16.99
CA ASP A 37 -25.78 35.21 15.87
C ASP A 37 -25.40 36.68 16.20
N ASP A 38 -26.13 37.29 17.13
CA ASP A 38 -25.85 38.63 17.68
C ASP A 38 -24.61 38.71 18.60
N SER A 39 -23.93 37.59 18.89
CA SER A 39 -22.77 37.54 19.81
C SER A 39 -21.40 37.26 19.16
N ILE A 40 -21.34 37.05 17.84
CA ILE A 40 -20.08 36.74 17.14
C ILE A 40 -19.28 38.01 16.89
N ILE A 41 -18.07 38.06 17.45
CA ILE A 41 -17.13 39.17 17.32
C ILE A 41 -16.13 38.82 16.22
N THR A 42 -16.22 39.53 15.08
CA THR A 42 -15.22 39.38 14.01
C THR A 42 -13.92 40.06 14.45
N LEU A 43 -12.85 39.27 14.55
CA LEU A 43 -11.52 39.74 14.94
C LEU A 43 -10.67 40.01 13.70
N TYR A 44 -10.62 39.03 12.79
CA TYR A 44 -9.95 39.15 11.49
C TYR A 44 -10.84 38.59 10.39
N ASN A 45 -10.75 39.20 9.21
CA ASN A 45 -11.43 38.76 7.99
C ASN A 45 -10.67 39.31 6.77
N PHE A 46 -9.54 38.68 6.46
CA PHE A 46 -8.70 39.02 5.31
C PHE A 46 -8.84 37.97 4.21
N GLU A 47 -8.64 38.38 2.95
CA GLU A 47 -8.56 37.45 1.82
C GLU A 47 -7.32 36.56 1.97
N SER A 48 -7.52 35.25 2.06
CA SER A 48 -6.44 34.25 2.22
C SER A 48 -5.44 34.23 1.06
N THR A 49 -5.86 34.65 -0.13
CA THR A 49 -4.98 34.79 -1.30
C THR A 49 -3.88 35.83 -1.07
N LYS A 50 -4.13 36.84 -0.22
CA LYS A 50 -3.16 37.89 0.13
C LYS A 50 -2.12 37.45 1.14
N LEU A 51 -2.34 36.34 1.84
CA LEU A 51 -1.38 35.83 2.82
C LEU A 51 -0.10 35.36 2.10
N THR A 52 1.07 35.83 2.53
CA THR A 52 2.36 35.49 1.88
C THR A 52 3.28 34.67 2.77
N GLU A 53 3.18 34.85 4.08
CA GLU A 53 4.04 34.22 5.06
C GLU A 53 3.30 34.13 6.39
N TYR A 54 3.54 33.09 7.17
CA TYR A 54 3.13 33.04 8.56
C TYR A 54 4.18 32.34 9.43
N THR A 55 4.20 32.68 10.71
CA THR A 55 5.13 32.17 11.72
C THR A 55 4.34 31.60 12.89
N ILE A 56 4.69 30.39 13.31
CA ILE A 56 4.24 29.78 14.56
C ILE A 56 5.35 29.93 15.58
N GLU A 57 5.01 30.45 16.77
CA GLU A 57 5.87 30.45 17.96
C GLU A 57 5.18 29.64 19.06
N SER A 58 5.83 28.56 19.50
CA SER A 58 5.32 27.66 20.54
C SER A 58 6.45 27.13 21.43
N GLU A 59 6.11 26.32 22.43
CA GLU A 59 7.11 25.62 23.25
C GLU A 59 7.99 24.65 22.44
N GLU A 60 7.51 24.19 21.28
CA GLU A 60 8.24 23.31 20.37
C GLU A 60 9.22 24.06 19.45
N GLY A 61 9.13 25.39 19.40
CA GLY A 61 10.04 26.26 18.67
C GLY A 61 9.33 27.30 17.80
N THR A 62 10.10 27.89 16.89
CA THR A 62 9.61 28.88 15.92
C THR A 62 9.68 28.31 14.52
N PHE A 63 8.53 28.22 13.84
CA PHE A 63 8.40 27.69 12.49
C PHE A 63 7.92 28.79 11.55
N VAL A 64 8.64 29.04 10.46
CA VAL A 64 8.31 30.08 9.49
C VAL A 64 7.93 29.41 8.17
N PHE A 65 6.75 29.73 7.67
CA PHE A 65 6.19 29.18 6.44
C PHE A 65 5.99 30.29 5.42
N ARG A 66 6.47 30.07 4.20
CA ARG A 66 6.30 31.00 3.09
C ARG A 66 5.45 30.37 1.99
N LYS A 67 4.57 31.16 1.39
CA LYS A 67 3.82 30.76 0.21
C LYS A 67 4.79 30.58 -0.96
N LYS A 68 4.89 29.35 -1.47
CA LYS A 68 5.74 28.98 -2.61
C LYS A 68 4.97 29.12 -3.93
N SER A 69 3.75 28.60 -3.98
CA SER A 69 2.86 28.69 -5.14
C SER A 69 1.39 28.68 -4.71
N SER A 70 0.48 29.08 -5.60
CA SER A 70 -0.97 29.01 -5.35
C SER A 70 -1.71 28.82 -6.67
N ASN A 71 -2.61 27.84 -6.69
CA ASN A 71 -3.52 27.54 -7.81
C ASN A 71 -4.99 27.83 -7.44
N GLY A 72 -5.20 28.67 -6.43
CA GLY A 72 -6.53 29.00 -5.91
C GLY A 72 -6.50 29.30 -4.43
N GLU A 73 -7.68 29.63 -3.90
CA GLU A 73 -7.86 29.97 -2.48
C GLU A 73 -7.53 28.79 -1.54
N TYR A 74 -7.81 27.56 -1.97
CA TYR A 74 -7.63 26.34 -1.18
C TYR A 74 -6.43 25.49 -1.61
N ASP A 75 -5.80 25.83 -2.73
CA ASP A 75 -4.63 25.12 -3.27
C ASP A 75 -3.41 26.03 -3.20
N VAL A 76 -2.73 25.97 -2.05
CA VAL A 76 -1.55 26.78 -1.74
C VAL A 76 -0.43 25.86 -1.30
N GLU A 77 0.69 25.95 -2.00
CA GLU A 77 1.90 25.26 -1.64
C GLU A 77 2.72 26.14 -0.70
N TRP A 78 3.01 25.60 0.48
CA TRP A 78 3.82 26.24 1.52
C TRP A 78 5.20 25.58 1.59
N GLU A 79 6.23 26.37 1.90
CA GLU A 79 7.57 25.90 2.23
C GLU A 79 7.97 26.29 3.65
N LEU A 80 8.69 25.41 4.36
CA LEU A 80 9.28 25.71 5.66
C LEU A 80 10.62 26.40 5.44
N VAL A 81 10.72 27.69 5.81
CA VAL A 81 11.93 28.48 5.63
C VAL A 81 12.78 28.59 6.90
N SER A 82 12.20 28.27 8.06
CA SER A 82 12.89 28.21 9.37
C SER A 82 12.13 27.30 10.35
N GLY A 83 12.83 26.73 11.33
CA GLY A 83 12.24 25.87 12.37
C GLY A 83 12.53 24.37 12.24
N GLY A 84 13.34 23.97 11.26
CA GLY A 84 13.75 22.58 11.06
C GLY A 84 13.89 22.22 9.59
N ASN A 85 14.00 20.93 9.31
CA ASN A 85 13.99 20.37 7.96
C ASN A 85 13.23 19.05 7.99
N PHE A 86 11.92 19.11 7.80
CA PHE A 86 11.05 17.95 7.75
C PHE A 86 10.01 18.13 6.64
N PRO A 87 9.53 17.04 6.01
CA PRO A 87 8.51 17.13 4.98
C PRO A 87 7.20 17.70 5.57
N LEU A 88 6.53 18.59 4.85
CA LEU A 88 5.36 19.30 5.35
C LEU A 88 4.07 18.54 5.05
N HIS A 89 3.21 18.41 6.06
CA HIS A 89 1.83 18.02 5.85
C HIS A 89 1.06 19.23 5.28
N HIS A 90 1.11 19.40 3.96
CA HIS A 90 0.63 20.59 3.26
C HIS A 90 -0.78 21.03 3.65
N GLN A 91 -1.70 20.07 3.85
CA GLN A 91 -3.07 20.39 4.28
C GLN A 91 -3.13 21.02 5.68
N ASN A 92 -2.40 20.50 6.67
CA ASN A 92 -2.44 21.00 8.05
C ASN A 92 -1.78 22.38 8.13
N VAL A 93 -0.64 22.54 7.45
CA VAL A 93 0.03 23.82 7.26
C VAL A 93 -0.93 24.85 6.66
N ASN A 94 -1.64 24.48 5.59
CA ASN A 94 -2.61 25.39 4.96
C ASN A 94 -3.83 25.70 5.86
N ILE A 95 -4.32 24.74 6.65
CA ILE A 95 -5.42 24.95 7.58
C ILE A 95 -5.09 26.03 8.62
N VAL A 96 -3.88 26.02 9.18
CA VAL A 96 -3.45 27.08 10.13
C VAL A 96 -3.47 28.43 9.43
N ALA A 97 -2.91 28.51 8.23
CA ALA A 97 -2.84 29.72 7.43
C ALA A 97 -4.24 30.31 7.14
N LEU A 98 -5.20 29.48 6.74
CA LEU A 98 -6.58 29.90 6.45
C LEU A 98 -7.32 30.39 7.71
N ASN A 99 -7.17 29.71 8.84
CA ASN A 99 -7.84 30.10 10.08
C ASN A 99 -7.17 31.31 10.77
N ALA A 100 -5.92 31.63 10.42
CA ALA A 100 -5.26 32.83 10.93
C ALA A 100 -5.86 34.12 10.36
N VAL A 101 -6.35 34.09 9.13
CA VAL A 101 -6.86 35.28 8.42
C VAL A 101 -8.37 35.49 8.52
N ASP A 102 -9.14 34.46 8.87
CA ASP A 102 -10.57 34.52 9.21
C ASP A 102 -10.79 34.02 10.64
N LEU A 103 -10.87 34.97 11.57
CA LEU A 103 -10.98 34.69 13.00
C LEU A 103 -12.18 35.41 13.61
N LYS A 104 -13.02 34.62 14.29
CA LYS A 104 -14.19 35.12 15.01
C LYS A 104 -14.18 34.58 16.43
N ALA A 105 -14.38 35.46 17.41
CA ALA A 105 -14.61 35.10 18.79
C ALA A 105 -16.11 35.03 19.08
N TYR A 106 -16.51 34.10 19.94
CA TYR A 106 -17.90 34.03 20.38
C TYR A 106 -18.15 34.85 21.65
N LYS A 107 -17.07 35.32 22.30
CA LYS A 107 -17.18 36.10 23.54
C LYS A 107 -15.98 36.99 23.80
N LEU A 108 -16.24 38.21 24.25
CA LEU A 108 -15.28 39.07 24.94
C LEU A 108 -15.22 38.67 26.43
N ILE A 109 -14.04 38.31 26.92
CA ILE A 109 -13.84 37.82 28.29
C ILE A 109 -13.47 38.96 29.23
N GLU A 110 -12.47 39.75 28.88
CA GLU A 110 -12.01 40.88 29.68
C GLU A 110 -11.46 41.99 28.76
N GLU A 111 -11.86 43.23 29.03
CA GLU A 111 -11.28 44.39 28.37
C GLU A 111 -10.02 44.84 29.09
N ASN A 112 -8.92 45.00 28.34
CA ASN A 112 -7.64 45.51 28.86
C ASN A 112 -7.23 44.90 30.22
N PRO A 113 -7.05 43.57 30.31
CA PRO A 113 -6.75 42.90 31.56
C PRO A 113 -5.43 43.41 32.14
N THR A 114 -5.37 43.42 33.47
CA THR A 114 -4.13 43.79 34.19
C THR A 114 -3.16 42.62 34.33
N SER A 115 -3.62 41.39 34.11
CA SER A 115 -2.82 40.15 34.14
C SER A 115 -3.28 39.18 33.05
N LEU A 116 -2.33 38.53 32.39
CA LEU A 116 -2.55 37.55 31.31
C LEU A 116 -2.31 36.09 31.74
N ASP A 117 -1.68 35.90 32.89
CA ASP A 117 -1.29 34.60 33.45
C ASP A 117 -2.50 33.66 33.65
N ILE A 118 -3.61 34.20 34.17
CA ILE A 118 -4.84 33.41 34.40
C ILE A 118 -5.48 32.89 33.11
N TYR A 119 -5.09 33.44 31.96
CA TYR A 119 -5.54 33.03 30.63
C TYR A 119 -4.50 32.19 29.90
N GLY A 120 -3.31 31.98 30.46
CA GLY A 120 -2.15 31.40 29.79
C GLY A 120 -1.65 32.22 28.60
N LEU A 121 -1.87 33.54 28.62
CA LEU A 121 -1.46 34.47 27.57
C LEU A 121 -0.14 35.21 27.89
N ASP A 122 0.54 34.81 28.96
CA ASP A 122 1.90 35.22 29.33
C ASP A 122 2.98 34.42 28.58
N ASN A 123 2.71 33.15 28.27
CA ASN A 123 3.47 32.30 27.35
C ASN A 123 2.56 31.66 26.29
N PRO A 124 1.98 32.45 25.37
CA PRO A 124 0.99 31.96 24.42
C PRO A 124 1.61 31.18 23.28
N TYR A 125 0.81 30.31 22.66
CA TYR A 125 1.04 29.87 21.29
C TYR A 125 0.71 31.04 20.36
N ARG A 126 1.64 31.50 19.53
CA ARG A 126 1.42 32.67 18.66
C ARG A 126 1.50 32.30 17.19
N VAL A 127 0.52 32.76 16.42
CA VAL A 127 0.53 32.74 14.96
C VAL A 127 0.63 34.17 14.45
N THR A 128 1.75 34.52 13.84
CA THR A 128 1.96 35.80 13.16
C THR A 128 1.80 35.61 11.66
N PHE A 129 1.04 36.46 10.99
CA PHE A 129 0.75 36.32 9.57
C PHE A 129 0.98 37.63 8.82
N LYS A 130 1.47 37.52 7.58
CA LYS A 130 1.90 38.66 6.76
C LYS A 130 1.21 38.64 5.39
N LEU A 131 0.58 39.75 5.04
CA LEU A 131 -0.09 39.95 3.76
C LEU A 131 0.84 40.55 2.69
N ASP A 132 0.42 40.50 1.44
CA ASP A 132 1.16 40.97 0.26
C ASP A 132 1.38 42.50 0.24
N ASP A 133 0.52 43.27 0.90
CA ASP A 133 0.67 44.71 1.12
C ASP A 133 1.67 45.06 2.25
N GLY A 134 2.23 44.04 2.91
CA GLY A 134 3.15 44.17 4.03
C GLY A 134 2.49 44.30 5.40
N THR A 135 1.15 44.25 5.47
CA THR A 135 0.43 44.19 6.74
C THR A 135 0.82 42.95 7.52
N GLU A 136 1.13 43.12 8.80
CA GLU A 136 1.47 42.04 9.72
C GLU A 136 0.53 42.08 10.93
N LYS A 137 0.02 40.91 11.31
CA LYS A 137 -0.94 40.70 12.41
C LYS A 137 -0.58 39.43 13.16
N TYR A 138 -1.07 39.30 14.39
CA TYR A 138 -0.86 38.07 15.15
C TYR A 138 -2.09 37.66 15.95
N ILE A 139 -2.17 36.37 16.22
CA ILE A 139 -3.10 35.74 17.15
C ILE A 139 -2.26 35.05 18.23
N GLU A 140 -2.54 35.34 19.48
CA GLU A 140 -2.01 34.62 20.63
C GLU A 140 -3.12 33.74 21.21
N VAL A 141 -2.83 32.46 21.37
CA VAL A 141 -3.70 31.45 21.92
C VAL A 141 -3.14 31.00 23.26
N GLY A 142 -3.94 31.18 24.30
CA GLY A 142 -3.60 30.81 25.67
C GLY A 142 -4.22 29.47 26.07
N SER A 143 -4.52 29.34 27.35
CA SER A 143 -5.12 28.14 27.92
C SER A 143 -6.56 27.92 27.44
N MET A 144 -6.97 26.65 27.43
CA MET A 144 -8.40 26.31 27.34
C MET A 144 -9.17 26.88 28.54
N THR A 145 -10.44 27.23 28.31
CA THR A 145 -11.37 27.57 29.39
C THR A 145 -11.56 26.37 30.34
N PRO A 146 -12.03 26.58 31.58
CA PRO A 146 -12.26 25.49 32.53
C PRO A 146 -13.21 24.40 32.02
N THR A 147 -14.14 24.73 31.12
CA THR A 147 -15.07 23.76 30.49
C THR A 147 -14.45 23.01 29.30
N LYS A 148 -13.27 23.44 28.83
CA LYS A 148 -12.57 22.93 27.63
C LYS A 148 -13.33 23.11 26.31
N GLU A 149 -14.33 23.99 26.29
CA GLU A 149 -15.13 24.29 25.09
C GLU A 149 -14.51 25.42 24.25
N ALA A 150 -13.48 26.08 24.75
CA ALA A 150 -12.89 27.26 24.14
C ALA A 150 -11.44 27.48 24.55
N TYR A 151 -10.73 28.30 23.79
CA TYR A 151 -9.42 28.86 24.13
C TYR A 151 -9.56 30.35 24.42
N TYR A 152 -8.78 30.85 25.40
CA TYR A 152 -8.55 32.29 25.53
C TYR A 152 -7.60 32.77 24.44
N ILE A 153 -7.90 33.90 23.81
CA ILE A 153 -7.05 34.48 22.77
C ILE A 153 -6.88 36.00 22.93
N ARG A 154 -5.80 36.51 22.33
CA ARG A 154 -5.56 37.93 22.08
C ARG A 154 -5.10 38.14 20.64
N ILE A 155 -5.35 39.31 20.08
CA ILE A 155 -4.96 39.69 18.72
C ILE A 155 -4.07 40.94 18.74
N SER A 156 -3.37 41.24 17.64
CA SER A 156 -2.48 42.42 17.56
C SER A 156 -3.20 43.76 17.71
N ASP A 157 -4.49 43.81 17.42
CA ASP A 157 -5.24 45.07 17.28
C ASP A 157 -5.93 45.51 18.57
N SER A 158 -5.85 44.70 19.62
CA SER A 158 -6.55 44.91 20.89
C SER A 158 -5.82 44.23 22.03
N ASN A 159 -5.80 44.86 23.21
CA ASN A 159 -5.33 44.20 24.42
C ASN A 159 -6.42 43.36 25.11
N ASN A 160 -7.63 43.29 24.55
CA ASN A 160 -8.72 42.52 25.12
C ASN A 160 -8.48 41.01 25.01
N VAL A 161 -9.04 40.27 25.97
CA VAL A 161 -9.07 38.81 25.94
C VAL A 161 -10.41 38.36 25.43
N TYR A 162 -10.39 37.51 24.42
CA TYR A 162 -11.57 36.89 23.83
C TYR A 162 -11.56 35.38 24.08
N ALA A 163 -12.69 34.73 23.81
CA ALA A 163 -12.78 33.28 23.71
C ALA A 163 -13.19 32.86 22.31
N ILE A 164 -12.47 31.88 21.75
CA ILE A 164 -12.83 31.17 20.52
C ILE A 164 -13.17 29.73 20.87
N TYR A 165 -14.12 29.12 20.16
CA TYR A 165 -14.46 27.72 20.39
C TYR A 165 -13.26 26.80 20.15
N SER A 166 -13.21 25.68 20.88
CA SER A 166 -12.12 24.70 20.79
C SER A 166 -11.88 24.24 19.36
N TYR A 167 -12.92 23.89 18.61
CA TYR A 167 -12.79 23.46 17.21
C TYR A 167 -12.15 24.51 16.27
N LYS A 168 -12.16 25.80 16.63
CA LYS A 168 -11.41 26.85 15.91
C LYS A 168 -9.99 27.01 16.43
N GLY A 169 -9.79 26.97 17.75
CA GLY A 169 -8.46 27.03 18.35
C GLY A 169 -7.58 25.84 17.98
N ASP A 170 -8.14 24.64 17.92
CA ASP A 170 -7.45 23.41 17.53
C ASP A 170 -6.93 23.47 16.09
N LEU A 171 -7.54 24.28 15.20
CA LEU A 171 -7.05 24.49 13.83
C LEU A 171 -5.91 25.53 13.74
N LEU A 172 -5.66 26.28 14.81
CA LEU A 172 -4.56 27.25 14.91
C LEU A 172 -3.35 26.67 15.64
N VAL A 173 -3.61 25.90 16.71
CA VAL A 173 -2.60 25.32 17.60
C VAL A 173 -2.16 23.97 17.02
N ALA A 174 -1.26 24.01 16.04
CA ALA A 174 -0.69 22.83 15.43
C ALA A 174 0.67 22.49 16.06
N THR A 175 0.85 21.23 16.43
CA THR A 175 2.14 20.69 16.86
C THR A 175 3.07 20.50 15.65
N LYS A 176 4.38 20.48 15.88
CA LYS A 176 5.41 20.12 14.89
C LYS A 176 5.08 18.78 14.22
N ASP A 177 4.58 17.83 15.00
CA ASP A 177 4.21 16.49 14.53
C ASP A 177 2.97 16.52 13.61
N GLU A 178 2.02 17.43 13.82
CA GLU A 178 0.87 17.65 12.91
C GLU A 178 1.25 18.45 11.65
N LEU A 179 2.27 19.32 11.75
CA LEU A 179 2.81 20.06 10.60
C LEU A 179 3.69 19.20 9.70
N ARG A 180 4.15 18.05 10.21
CA ARG A 180 5.07 17.13 9.54
C ARG A 180 4.29 16.05 8.77
N ASP A 181 4.69 15.81 7.54
CA ASP A 181 4.21 14.67 6.77
C ASP A 181 4.76 13.37 7.39
N LYS A 182 3.86 12.41 7.54
CA LYS A 182 4.14 11.12 8.17
C LYS A 182 4.14 10.00 7.16
N ASP A 183 3.73 10.21 5.92
CA ASP A 183 3.66 9.14 4.94
C ASP A 183 5.07 8.65 4.59
N VAL A 184 5.23 7.33 4.58
CA VAL A 184 6.50 6.69 4.23
C VAL A 184 6.79 6.87 2.75
N PHE A 185 5.76 6.74 1.92
CA PHE A 185 5.87 6.88 0.48
C PHE A 185 4.55 7.36 -0.12
N ASP A 186 4.37 8.68 -0.13
CA ASP A 186 3.18 9.35 -0.66
C ASP A 186 3.13 9.30 -2.20
N VAL A 187 2.68 8.17 -2.73
CA VAL A 187 2.46 7.92 -4.15
C VAL A 187 1.28 6.97 -4.34
N TYR A 188 0.72 6.92 -5.55
CA TYR A 188 -0.21 5.86 -5.89
C TYR A 188 0.53 4.52 -6.04
N SER A 189 -0.05 3.44 -5.52
CA SER A 189 0.53 2.09 -5.65
C SER A 189 0.69 1.64 -7.10
N SER A 190 -0.14 2.16 -8.02
CA SER A 190 -0.04 1.93 -9.46
C SER A 190 1.23 2.51 -10.10
N ASP A 191 1.82 3.52 -9.47
CA ASP A 191 2.97 4.27 -9.99
C ASP A 191 4.29 3.66 -9.54
N VAL A 192 4.25 2.70 -8.61
CA VAL A 192 5.41 1.93 -8.19
C VAL A 192 5.94 1.12 -9.38
N ILE A 193 7.24 1.21 -9.62
CA ILE A 193 7.95 0.50 -10.71
C ILE A 193 9.07 -0.39 -10.19
N LYS A 194 9.52 -0.18 -8.94
CA LYS A 194 10.51 -1.02 -8.26
C LYS A 194 10.14 -1.18 -6.80
N PHE A 195 10.37 -2.38 -6.27
CA PHE A 195 10.20 -2.67 -4.86
C PHE A 195 11.20 -3.74 -4.41
N SER A 196 11.83 -3.57 -3.26
CA SER A 196 12.66 -4.63 -2.68
C SER A 196 12.53 -4.69 -1.16
N LEU A 197 12.66 -5.91 -0.64
CA LEU A 197 12.66 -6.19 0.78
C LEU A 197 13.93 -6.96 1.12
N GLU A 198 14.69 -6.45 2.08
CA GLU A 198 15.77 -7.17 2.75
C GLU A 198 15.37 -7.50 4.19
N ARG A 199 15.86 -8.64 4.68
CA ARG A 199 15.71 -9.11 6.05
C ARG A 199 17.05 -9.66 6.53
N ASP A 200 17.52 -9.17 7.67
CA ASP A 200 18.80 -9.58 8.28
C ASP A 200 19.98 -9.51 7.28
N GLY A 201 20.03 -8.44 6.48
CA GLY A 201 21.06 -8.20 5.46
C GLY A 201 20.97 -9.10 4.22
N LYS A 202 19.89 -9.89 4.05
CA LYS A 202 19.65 -10.72 2.87
C LYS A 202 18.45 -10.22 2.09
N LYS A 203 18.57 -10.19 0.76
CA LYS A 203 17.44 -9.89 -0.13
C LYS A 203 16.38 -10.99 -0.02
N VAL A 204 15.18 -10.63 0.44
CA VAL A 204 14.00 -11.53 0.45
C VAL A 204 13.44 -11.61 -0.96
N PHE A 205 13.21 -10.45 -1.58
CA PHE A 205 12.91 -10.33 -3.00
C PHE A 205 13.21 -8.92 -3.51
N SER A 206 13.38 -8.80 -4.82
CA SER A 206 13.30 -7.53 -5.55
C SER A 206 12.43 -7.69 -6.78
N ALA A 207 11.52 -6.77 -7.00
CA ALA A 207 10.62 -6.74 -8.14
C ALA A 207 10.83 -5.46 -8.95
N GLU A 208 10.78 -5.57 -10.26
CA GLU A 208 10.80 -4.43 -11.18
C GLU A 208 9.74 -4.62 -12.26
N LYS A 209 9.10 -3.51 -12.64
CA LYS A 209 8.13 -3.46 -13.73
C LYS A 209 8.87 -3.36 -15.06
N ASP A 210 8.64 -4.34 -15.92
CA ASP A 210 9.04 -4.33 -17.32
C ASP A 210 7.89 -3.81 -18.19
N GLU A 211 8.21 -3.10 -19.28
CA GLU A 211 7.21 -2.50 -20.17
C GLU A 211 6.46 -3.54 -21.02
N GLU A 212 7.12 -4.64 -21.40
CA GLU A 212 6.54 -5.65 -22.29
C GLU A 212 5.92 -6.81 -21.50
N ILE A 213 6.65 -7.31 -20.50
CA ILE A 213 6.27 -8.53 -19.76
C ILE A 213 5.66 -8.24 -18.38
N GLY A 214 5.53 -6.97 -18.01
CA GLY A 214 4.96 -6.57 -16.72
C GLY A 214 5.89 -6.83 -15.54
N TRP A 215 5.34 -7.12 -14.36
CA TRP A 215 6.14 -7.28 -13.15
C TRP A 215 6.97 -8.56 -13.15
N GLN A 216 8.25 -8.39 -12.87
CA GLN A 216 9.22 -9.48 -12.78
C GLN A 216 9.95 -9.42 -11.45
N ILE A 217 10.05 -10.56 -10.78
CA ILE A 217 10.98 -10.74 -9.68
C ILE A 217 12.39 -10.89 -10.27
N LYS A 218 13.36 -10.16 -9.74
CA LYS A 218 14.77 -10.17 -10.16
C LYS A 218 15.64 -10.99 -9.20
N GLU A 219 15.37 -10.90 -7.92
CA GLU A 219 16.05 -11.65 -6.86
C GLU A 219 15.02 -12.32 -5.93
N PRO A 220 15.34 -13.48 -5.32
CA PRO A 220 16.61 -14.22 -5.41
C PRO A 220 16.78 -15.03 -6.72
N MET A 221 15.70 -15.19 -7.49
CA MET A 221 15.69 -15.81 -8.81
C MET A 221 14.85 -14.95 -9.77
N GLN A 222 15.25 -14.86 -11.03
CA GLN A 222 14.39 -14.24 -12.02
C GLN A 222 13.11 -15.07 -12.27
N GLY A 223 11.95 -14.43 -12.28
CA GLY A 223 10.68 -15.09 -12.60
C GLY A 223 9.47 -14.16 -12.57
N ASN A 224 8.34 -14.64 -13.07
CA ASN A 224 7.09 -13.91 -13.04
C ASN A 224 6.61 -13.69 -11.60
N ALA A 225 6.06 -12.50 -11.36
CA ALA A 225 5.54 -12.15 -10.06
C ALA A 225 4.06 -12.54 -9.90
N ASP A 226 3.68 -12.98 -8.71
CA ASP A 226 2.27 -13.00 -8.31
C ASP A 226 1.78 -11.55 -8.15
N LEU A 227 1.05 -11.08 -9.16
CA LEU A 227 0.58 -9.70 -9.24
C LEU A 227 -0.34 -9.33 -8.07
N VAL A 228 -1.16 -10.26 -7.58
CA VAL A 228 -2.08 -10.02 -6.47
C VAL A 228 -1.28 -9.77 -5.20
N LYS A 229 -0.27 -10.61 -4.96
CA LYS A 229 0.63 -10.50 -3.81
C LYS A 229 1.47 -9.22 -3.88
N LEU A 230 2.10 -8.93 -5.01
CA LEU A 230 2.89 -7.69 -5.16
C LEU A 230 2.04 -6.44 -4.97
N THR A 231 0.87 -6.36 -5.62
CA THR A 231 -0.01 -5.18 -5.50
C THR A 231 -0.47 -4.98 -4.05
N THR A 232 -0.78 -6.06 -3.33
CA THR A 232 -1.13 -6.00 -1.90
C THR A 232 0.02 -5.43 -1.06
N ILE A 233 1.27 -5.79 -1.38
CA ILE A 233 2.47 -5.24 -0.72
C ILE A 233 2.57 -3.75 -0.99
N PHE A 234 2.43 -3.31 -2.24
CA PHE A 234 2.52 -1.89 -2.61
C PHE A 234 1.43 -1.08 -1.92
N ASP A 235 0.18 -1.54 -1.99
CA ASP A 235 -0.97 -0.93 -1.34
C ASP A 235 -0.79 -0.80 0.18
N THR A 236 -0.12 -1.77 0.80
CA THR A 236 0.17 -1.75 2.23
C THR A 236 1.28 -0.75 2.53
N PHE A 237 2.35 -0.73 1.73
CA PHE A 237 3.52 0.10 1.95
C PHE A 237 3.26 1.60 1.71
N VAL A 238 2.55 1.98 0.64
CA VAL A 238 2.23 3.39 0.36
C VAL A 238 1.28 4.01 1.38
N ARG A 239 0.55 3.19 2.14
CA ARG A 239 -0.30 3.64 3.28
C ARG A 239 0.43 3.63 4.62
N ALA A 240 1.68 3.18 4.64
CA ALA A 240 2.46 3.13 5.86
C ALA A 240 2.88 4.54 6.25
N SER A 241 2.77 4.86 7.54
CA SER A 241 3.11 6.18 8.05
C SER A 241 3.89 6.09 9.37
N ALA A 242 4.75 7.08 9.58
CA ALA A 242 5.41 7.32 10.85
C ALA A 242 4.36 7.54 11.94
N ASN A 243 4.54 6.90 13.08
CA ASN A 243 3.66 7.00 14.24
C ASN A 243 4.11 8.12 15.19
N THR A 244 5.38 8.09 15.61
CA THR A 244 5.94 9.09 16.52
C THR A 244 7.42 9.28 16.23
N TYR A 245 7.85 10.53 16.07
CA TYR A 245 9.26 10.89 15.99
C TYR A 245 9.87 10.95 17.39
N VAL A 246 10.92 10.16 17.63
CA VAL A 246 11.52 9.98 18.96
C VAL A 246 12.83 10.74 19.13
N GLU A 247 13.51 11.07 18.03
CA GLU A 247 14.73 11.87 18.03
C GLU A 247 14.96 12.49 16.65
N ASP A 248 15.11 13.81 16.56
CA ASP A 248 15.24 14.50 15.27
C ASP A 248 16.67 14.44 14.67
N ASN A 249 17.69 14.22 15.50
CA ASN A 249 19.08 14.18 15.05
C ASN A 249 19.87 13.12 15.82
N ALA A 250 19.50 11.87 15.61
CA ALA A 250 20.12 10.74 16.30
C ALA A 250 21.60 10.61 15.93
N THR A 251 22.45 10.58 16.96
CA THR A 251 23.90 10.37 16.83
C THR A 251 24.34 8.95 17.18
N ASP A 252 23.51 8.23 17.94
CA ASP A 252 23.67 6.83 18.30
C ASP A 252 22.50 6.03 17.71
N LEU A 253 22.75 5.35 16.59
CA LEU A 253 21.75 4.50 15.91
C LEU A 253 21.69 3.08 16.48
N GLU A 254 22.70 2.66 17.26
CA GLU A 254 22.80 1.30 17.82
C GLU A 254 21.71 1.07 18.87
N LYS A 255 21.38 2.11 19.66
CA LYS A 255 20.27 2.04 20.62
C LYS A 255 18.94 1.66 19.95
N TYR A 256 18.73 2.08 18.70
CA TYR A 256 17.56 1.76 17.88
C TYR A 256 17.72 0.52 17.00
N GLY A 257 18.93 -0.03 16.88
CA GLY A 257 19.25 -1.08 15.90
C GLY A 257 19.16 -0.61 14.45
N LEU A 258 19.40 0.67 14.19
CA LEU A 258 19.38 1.28 12.85
C LEU A 258 20.77 1.38 12.22
N ASP A 259 21.82 1.06 12.98
CA ASP A 259 23.19 0.79 12.52
C ASP A 259 23.26 -0.53 11.73
N ASN A 260 22.50 -1.53 12.19
CA ASN A 260 22.34 -2.84 11.56
C ASN A 260 20.83 -3.14 11.44
N PRO A 261 20.13 -2.52 10.48
CA PRO A 261 18.68 -2.63 10.38
C PRO A 261 18.25 -4.08 10.14
N LYS A 262 17.20 -4.50 10.85
CA LYS A 262 16.59 -5.82 10.70
C LYS A 262 15.91 -5.98 9.35
N TYR A 263 15.27 -4.92 8.85
CA TYR A 263 14.68 -4.89 7.51
C TYR A 263 15.08 -3.62 6.77
N VAL A 264 15.23 -3.73 5.46
CA VAL A 264 15.41 -2.59 4.56
C VAL A 264 14.37 -2.72 3.45
N ILE A 265 13.59 -1.66 3.24
CA ILE A 265 12.56 -1.61 2.21
C ILE A 265 12.91 -0.49 1.25
N GLU A 266 12.99 -0.80 -0.04
CA GLU A 266 13.22 0.19 -1.08
C GLU A 266 12.05 0.16 -2.06
N ALA A 267 11.54 1.33 -2.43
CA ALA A 267 10.51 1.46 -3.46
C ALA A 267 10.79 2.69 -4.33
N ALA A 268 10.35 2.64 -5.58
CA ALA A 268 10.49 3.77 -6.50
C ALA A 268 9.33 3.87 -7.48
N THR A 269 9.01 5.10 -7.87
CA THR A 269 8.24 5.47 -9.06
C THR A 269 9.20 6.00 -10.13
N ALA A 270 8.67 6.58 -11.21
CA ALA A 270 9.48 7.28 -12.20
C ALA A 270 10.18 8.54 -11.63
N ASP A 271 9.53 9.22 -10.68
CA ASP A 271 9.92 10.55 -10.21
C ASP A 271 10.54 10.55 -8.81
N THR A 272 10.20 9.57 -7.97
CA THR A 272 10.64 9.53 -6.57
C THR A 272 11.03 8.13 -6.12
N LYS A 273 11.85 8.06 -5.08
CA LYS A 273 12.27 6.81 -4.44
C LYS A 273 12.35 6.98 -2.93
N VAL A 274 12.14 5.88 -2.22
CA VAL A 274 12.29 5.80 -0.77
C VAL A 274 13.14 4.60 -0.39
N LYS A 275 13.94 4.77 0.66
CA LYS A 275 14.63 3.69 1.35
C LYS A 275 14.36 3.80 2.85
N LEU A 276 13.59 2.86 3.38
CA LEU A 276 13.19 2.79 4.77
C LEU A 276 14.02 1.71 5.48
N LEU A 277 14.67 2.08 6.57
CA LEU A 277 15.43 1.18 7.44
C LEU A 277 14.63 0.92 8.70
N LEU A 278 14.46 -0.35 9.08
CA LEU A 278 13.72 -0.77 10.28
C LEU A 278 14.67 -1.47 11.25
N GLY A 279 14.74 -0.97 12.48
CA GLY A 279 15.60 -1.46 13.54
C GLY A 279 14.88 -2.40 14.52
N LYS A 280 15.16 -2.21 15.81
CA LYS A 280 14.54 -2.96 16.92
C LYS A 280 13.03 -2.68 16.98
N ALA A 281 12.27 -3.70 17.35
CA ALA A 281 10.89 -3.50 17.81
C ALA A 281 10.90 -2.95 19.25
N THR A 282 9.94 -2.10 19.60
CA THR A 282 9.81 -1.59 20.98
C THR A 282 9.28 -2.67 21.93
N GLU A 283 9.49 -2.48 23.24
CA GLU A 283 8.90 -3.37 24.25
C GLU A 283 7.37 -3.49 24.06
N GLY A 284 6.88 -4.72 23.87
CA GLY A 284 5.48 -5.01 23.51
C GLY A 284 5.23 -5.37 22.04
N GLU A 285 6.25 -5.31 21.17
CA GLU A 285 6.28 -5.77 19.76
C GLU A 285 5.34 -5.09 18.74
N SER A 286 4.66 -3.99 19.09
CA SER A 286 3.68 -3.36 18.20
C SER A 286 4.27 -2.39 17.16
N VAL A 287 5.44 -1.80 17.42
CA VAL A 287 6.11 -0.84 16.51
C VAL A 287 7.60 -1.17 16.32
N PHE A 288 8.16 -0.73 15.19
CA PHE A 288 9.60 -0.69 14.92
C PHE A 288 10.15 0.72 15.06
N TYR A 289 11.39 0.86 15.50
CA TYR A 289 12.16 2.07 15.19
C TYR A 289 12.53 2.08 13.70
N ALA A 290 12.43 3.25 13.08
CA ALA A 290 12.64 3.42 11.66
C ALA A 290 13.38 4.73 11.37
N ARG A 291 14.07 4.76 10.23
CA ARG A 291 14.58 6.00 9.62
C ARG A 291 14.57 5.89 8.10
N PHE A 292 14.51 7.02 7.43
CA PHE A 292 14.81 7.11 6.00
C PHE A 292 16.32 7.15 5.77
N ASP A 293 16.76 6.59 4.65
CA ASP A 293 18.15 6.74 4.22
C ASP A 293 18.49 8.22 4.00
N GLY A 294 19.69 8.63 4.44
CA GLY A 294 20.11 10.04 4.41
C GLY A 294 19.51 10.95 5.50
N SER A 295 18.57 10.47 6.33
CA SER A 295 18.06 11.21 7.49
C SER A 295 18.60 10.66 8.83
N ASN A 296 18.77 11.56 9.80
CA ASN A 296 19.07 11.24 11.21
C ASN A 296 17.81 11.27 12.09
N GLU A 297 16.64 11.57 11.52
CA GLU A 297 15.38 11.53 12.23
C GLU A 297 14.98 10.08 12.46
N VAL A 298 14.76 9.72 13.72
CA VAL A 298 14.29 8.40 14.12
C VAL A 298 12.83 8.52 14.54
N PHE A 299 12.01 7.65 13.97
CA PHE A 299 10.60 7.55 14.29
C PHE A 299 10.20 6.10 14.56
N THR A 300 8.96 5.91 14.99
CA THR A 300 8.34 4.61 15.16
C THR A 300 7.34 4.34 14.05
N ILE A 301 7.17 3.09 13.64
CA ILE A 301 6.18 2.66 12.65
C ILE A 301 5.44 1.41 13.13
N ASN A 302 4.13 1.37 12.93
CA ASN A 302 3.30 0.24 13.36
C ASN A 302 3.64 -1.01 12.55
N LYS A 303 3.91 -2.14 13.23
CA LYS A 303 4.18 -3.43 12.57
C LYS A 303 3.01 -3.88 11.69
N SER A 304 1.77 -3.56 12.08
CA SER A 304 0.56 -3.87 11.29
C SER A 304 0.53 -3.17 9.93
N SER A 305 1.13 -1.97 9.81
CA SER A 305 1.28 -1.25 8.53
C SER A 305 2.33 -1.88 7.60
N LEU A 306 3.03 -2.90 8.08
CA LEU A 306 4.11 -3.59 7.39
C LEU A 306 3.90 -5.11 7.44
N SER A 307 2.65 -5.56 7.32
CA SER A 307 2.26 -6.98 7.46
C SER A 307 2.98 -7.94 6.50
N PHE A 308 3.56 -7.42 5.42
CA PHE A 308 4.32 -8.17 4.42
C PHE A 308 5.78 -8.44 4.80
N ILE A 309 6.35 -7.83 5.85
CA ILE A 309 7.80 -7.94 6.13
C ILE A 309 8.26 -9.35 6.47
N ASP A 310 7.33 -10.24 6.87
CA ASP A 310 7.58 -11.65 7.18
C ASP A 310 7.31 -12.58 5.99
N ILE A 311 6.96 -12.05 4.81
CA ILE A 311 6.69 -12.81 3.58
C ILE A 311 7.87 -13.72 3.22
N LYS A 312 7.56 -14.91 2.71
CA LYS A 312 8.57 -15.82 2.15
C LYS A 312 8.81 -15.49 0.68
N PRO A 313 10.04 -15.66 0.17
CA PRO A 313 10.34 -15.37 -1.24
C PRO A 313 9.37 -16.02 -2.22
N ILE A 314 9.00 -17.30 -2.02
CA ILE A 314 8.07 -18.01 -2.91
C ILE A 314 6.69 -17.35 -3.03
N GLU A 315 6.23 -16.63 -2.00
CA GLU A 315 4.88 -16.05 -1.98
C GLU A 315 4.71 -14.87 -2.94
N VAL A 316 5.79 -14.34 -3.52
CA VAL A 316 5.72 -13.28 -4.55
C VAL A 316 5.91 -13.80 -5.97
N TYR A 317 6.07 -15.12 -6.17
CA TYR A 317 6.23 -15.72 -7.50
C TYR A 317 4.94 -16.36 -8.00
N GLU A 318 4.74 -16.32 -9.32
CA GLU A 318 3.93 -17.35 -9.97
C GLU A 318 4.64 -18.70 -9.84
N THR A 319 3.93 -19.71 -9.34
CA THR A 319 4.56 -20.97 -8.93
C THR A 319 4.65 -22.04 -10.02
N LEU A 320 4.23 -21.73 -11.25
CA LEU A 320 4.29 -22.69 -12.36
C LEU A 320 5.75 -22.87 -12.82
N VAL A 321 6.16 -24.11 -13.08
CA VAL A 321 7.55 -24.42 -13.44
C VAL A 321 7.89 -23.87 -14.83
N TYR A 322 7.09 -24.22 -15.84
CA TYR A 322 7.22 -23.77 -17.22
C TYR A 322 5.89 -23.95 -17.97
N THR A 323 5.39 -22.90 -18.63
CA THR A 323 4.03 -22.84 -19.18
C THR A 323 3.99 -22.37 -20.65
N PRO A 324 4.56 -23.13 -21.59
CA PRO A 324 4.45 -22.80 -23.00
C PRO A 324 3.00 -22.95 -23.44
N TYR A 325 2.54 -22.04 -24.32
CA TYR A 325 1.24 -22.22 -24.96
C TYR A 325 1.28 -23.44 -25.87
N ILE A 326 0.19 -24.21 -25.91
CA ILE A 326 0.16 -25.46 -26.68
C ILE A 326 0.42 -25.27 -28.18
N TYR A 327 0.04 -24.12 -28.73
CA TYR A 327 0.27 -23.76 -30.13
C TYR A 327 1.72 -23.32 -30.42
N ASP A 328 2.54 -23.09 -29.39
CA ASP A 328 3.97 -22.81 -29.55
C ASP A 328 4.82 -24.10 -29.45
N VAL A 329 4.19 -25.26 -29.27
CA VAL A 329 4.83 -26.55 -29.03
C VAL A 329 4.52 -27.51 -30.17
N SER A 330 5.54 -28.07 -30.80
CA SER A 330 5.39 -29.08 -31.86
C SER A 330 5.53 -30.51 -31.34
N GLU A 331 6.33 -30.72 -30.29
CA GLU A 331 6.55 -32.03 -29.68
C GLU A 331 6.73 -31.91 -28.16
N VAL A 332 6.20 -32.89 -27.43
CA VAL A 332 6.53 -33.11 -26.02
C VAL A 332 6.97 -34.55 -25.79
N VAL A 333 8.17 -34.73 -25.26
CA VAL A 333 8.71 -36.04 -24.86
C VAL A 333 8.77 -36.10 -23.33
N VAL A 334 8.03 -37.03 -22.74
CA VAL A 334 8.00 -37.26 -21.29
C VAL A 334 8.67 -38.60 -20.99
N ASN A 335 9.77 -38.57 -20.25
CA ASN A 335 10.32 -39.78 -19.63
C ASN A 335 9.86 -39.84 -18.19
N ILE A 336 9.06 -40.84 -17.84
CA ILE A 336 8.48 -41.03 -16.51
C ILE A 336 8.26 -42.53 -16.26
N ASP A 337 8.58 -43.00 -15.06
CA ASP A 337 8.38 -44.40 -14.64
C ASP A 337 9.00 -45.45 -15.59
N GLY A 338 10.16 -45.12 -16.20
CA GLY A 338 10.83 -45.98 -17.16
C GLY A 338 10.15 -46.09 -18.54
N LYS A 339 9.15 -45.24 -18.81
CA LYS A 339 8.49 -45.11 -20.11
C LYS A 339 8.86 -43.80 -20.78
N THR A 340 8.87 -43.81 -22.10
CA THR A 340 8.96 -42.61 -22.94
C THR A 340 7.62 -42.42 -23.62
N ILE A 341 6.96 -41.30 -23.34
CA ILE A 341 5.72 -40.87 -23.97
C ILE A 341 6.08 -39.77 -24.97
N VAL A 342 5.65 -39.90 -26.23
CA VAL A 342 5.94 -38.93 -27.28
C VAL A 342 4.64 -38.37 -27.83
N SER A 343 4.44 -37.07 -27.65
CA SER A 343 3.30 -36.33 -28.20
C SER A 343 3.75 -35.44 -29.35
N GLN A 344 3.07 -35.50 -30.50
CA GLN A 344 3.20 -34.49 -31.56
C GLN A 344 1.97 -33.59 -31.56
N ILE A 345 2.19 -32.31 -31.74
CA ILE A 345 1.19 -31.25 -31.62
C ILE A 345 1.26 -30.39 -32.88
N GLU A 346 0.17 -30.37 -33.63
CA GLU A 346 -0.09 -29.34 -34.65
C GLU A 346 -1.25 -28.50 -34.11
N SER A 347 -0.98 -27.25 -33.73
CA SER A 347 -2.03 -26.36 -33.20
C SER A 347 -1.82 -24.92 -33.65
N ASP A 348 -2.92 -24.24 -33.93
CA ASP A 348 -2.93 -22.81 -34.28
C ASP A 348 -3.94 -22.09 -33.41
N SER A 349 -3.48 -21.07 -32.68
CA SER A 349 -4.34 -20.23 -31.83
C SER A 349 -5.50 -19.57 -32.59
N ALA A 350 -5.35 -19.32 -33.89
CA ALA A 350 -6.38 -18.73 -34.74
C ALA A 350 -7.41 -19.74 -35.23
N LYS A 351 -7.08 -21.04 -35.20
CA LYS A 351 -7.90 -22.14 -35.72
C LYS A 351 -7.82 -23.40 -34.85
N PRO A 352 -8.20 -23.31 -33.56
CA PRO A 352 -8.09 -24.43 -32.63
C PRO A 352 -8.94 -25.65 -33.02
N GLU A 353 -9.91 -25.48 -33.91
CA GLU A 353 -10.72 -26.56 -34.48
C GLU A 353 -9.96 -27.41 -35.53
N GLU A 354 -8.86 -26.91 -36.08
CA GLU A 354 -8.00 -27.63 -37.03
C GLU A 354 -6.85 -28.38 -36.34
N ASP A 355 -6.75 -28.29 -35.00
CA ASP A 355 -5.70 -28.93 -34.20
C ASP A 355 -5.59 -30.44 -34.47
N LYS A 356 -4.35 -30.95 -34.51
CA LYS A 356 -4.07 -32.39 -34.60
C LYS A 356 -3.08 -32.80 -33.52
N PHE A 357 -3.41 -33.88 -32.82
CA PHE A 357 -2.57 -34.44 -31.78
C PHE A 357 -2.31 -35.91 -32.05
N THR A 358 -1.07 -36.32 -31.81
CA THR A 358 -0.72 -37.74 -31.71
C THR A 358 -0.02 -38.01 -30.40
N ILE A 359 -0.19 -39.21 -29.85
CA ILE A 359 0.53 -39.67 -28.67
C ILE A 359 0.97 -41.12 -28.87
N ASP A 360 2.26 -41.40 -28.71
CA ASP A 360 2.88 -42.70 -28.97
C ASP A 360 2.52 -43.27 -30.35
N GLY A 361 2.37 -42.39 -31.35
CA GLY A 361 1.95 -42.72 -32.72
C GLY A 361 0.45 -42.97 -32.92
N LEU A 362 -0.37 -42.87 -31.88
CA LEU A 362 -1.82 -42.96 -31.96
C LEU A 362 -2.42 -41.61 -32.35
N ASP A 363 -3.30 -41.60 -33.35
CA ASP A 363 -4.09 -40.43 -33.73
C ASP A 363 -5.19 -40.16 -32.69
N VAL A 364 -5.03 -39.08 -31.93
CA VAL A 364 -5.98 -38.67 -30.88
C VAL A 364 -7.31 -38.25 -31.50
N MET A 365 -7.26 -37.58 -32.65
CA MET A 365 -8.44 -37.00 -33.30
C MET A 365 -9.38 -38.08 -33.84
N SER A 366 -8.86 -39.28 -34.12
CA SER A 366 -9.64 -40.45 -34.56
C SER A 366 -10.74 -40.91 -33.60
N LYS A 367 -10.62 -40.57 -32.30
CA LYS A 367 -11.58 -40.90 -31.24
C LYS A 367 -12.50 -39.72 -30.89
N GLY A 368 -12.45 -38.64 -31.66
CA GLY A 368 -13.35 -37.50 -31.53
C GLY A 368 -13.07 -36.61 -30.31
N LYS A 369 -14.06 -35.78 -29.95
CA LYS A 369 -13.88 -34.67 -29.00
C LYS A 369 -13.49 -35.12 -27.59
N GLU A 370 -13.90 -36.32 -27.18
CA GLU A 370 -13.55 -36.88 -25.87
C GLU A 370 -12.04 -37.10 -25.73
N ALA A 371 -11.41 -37.71 -26.74
CA ALA A 371 -9.97 -37.93 -26.76
C ALA A 371 -9.18 -36.63 -26.90
N GLU A 372 -9.65 -35.70 -27.72
CA GLU A 372 -9.05 -34.37 -27.84
C GLU A 372 -9.01 -33.66 -26.48
N ASN A 373 -10.14 -33.65 -25.76
CA ASN A 373 -10.21 -33.04 -24.42
C ASN A 373 -9.30 -33.76 -23.43
N ALA A 374 -9.23 -35.08 -23.47
CA ALA A 374 -8.33 -35.87 -22.61
C ALA A 374 -6.85 -35.55 -22.90
N PHE A 375 -6.46 -35.38 -24.16
CA PHE A 375 -5.12 -34.96 -24.55
C PHE A 375 -4.80 -33.56 -24.04
N ARG A 376 -5.71 -32.59 -24.20
CA ARG A 376 -5.53 -31.24 -23.65
C ARG A 376 -5.41 -31.26 -22.13
N ASN A 377 -6.14 -32.12 -21.42
CA ASN A 377 -5.99 -32.28 -19.97
C ASN A 377 -4.63 -32.90 -19.61
N PHE A 378 -4.14 -33.87 -20.37
CA PHE A 378 -2.78 -34.40 -20.23
C PHE A 378 -1.73 -33.30 -20.44
N TYR A 379 -1.81 -32.53 -21.52
CA TYR A 379 -0.92 -31.39 -21.75
C TYR A 379 -0.98 -30.36 -20.61
N ARG A 380 -2.19 -30.01 -20.15
CA ARG A 380 -2.41 -29.10 -19.01
C ARG A 380 -1.76 -29.61 -17.74
N SER A 381 -1.74 -30.92 -17.49
CA SER A 381 -1.05 -31.50 -16.33
C SER A 381 0.48 -31.41 -16.41
N LEU A 382 1.05 -31.34 -17.63
CA LEU A 382 2.50 -31.16 -17.83
C LEU A 382 2.92 -29.71 -17.55
N VAL A 383 2.17 -28.74 -18.09
CA VAL A 383 2.45 -27.31 -17.88
C VAL A 383 1.94 -26.80 -16.53
N GLY A 384 1.03 -27.54 -15.87
CA GLY A 384 0.44 -27.23 -14.58
C GLY A 384 1.29 -27.63 -13.36
N ILE A 385 2.53 -28.08 -13.57
CA ILE A 385 3.41 -28.48 -12.48
C ILE A 385 3.84 -27.23 -11.70
N ILE A 386 3.52 -27.21 -10.41
CA ILE A 386 3.88 -26.12 -9.50
C ILE A 386 5.06 -26.48 -8.60
N PHE A 387 5.99 -25.54 -8.42
CA PHE A 387 6.97 -25.63 -7.34
C PHE A 387 6.35 -25.15 -6.02
N SER A 388 6.77 -25.78 -4.94
CA SER A 388 6.17 -25.61 -3.61
C SER A 388 7.13 -24.98 -2.59
N ASP A 389 8.40 -24.84 -2.98
CA ASP A 389 9.44 -24.23 -2.16
C ASP A 389 10.57 -23.68 -3.05
N LEU A 390 11.37 -22.78 -2.47
CA LEU A 390 12.60 -22.26 -3.07
C LEU A 390 13.78 -22.58 -2.16
N GLU A 391 14.77 -23.29 -2.69
CA GLU A 391 15.98 -23.66 -1.97
C GLU A 391 17.21 -23.33 -2.81
N PHE A 392 17.99 -22.34 -2.40
CA PHE A 392 19.20 -21.96 -3.13
C PHE A 392 20.40 -22.73 -2.58
N LEU A 393 21.07 -23.50 -3.44
CA LEU A 393 22.21 -24.33 -3.08
C LEU A 393 23.50 -23.72 -3.65
N ASP A 394 24.61 -23.90 -2.93
CA ASP A 394 25.94 -23.50 -3.40
C ASP A 394 26.42 -24.34 -4.60
N GLN A 395 25.89 -25.55 -4.73
CA GLN A 395 26.23 -26.49 -5.80
C GLN A 395 24.96 -27.04 -6.45
N LYS A 396 25.03 -27.25 -7.77
CA LYS A 396 23.95 -27.87 -8.54
C LYS A 396 23.63 -29.26 -7.95
N PRO A 397 22.35 -29.63 -7.81
CA PRO A 397 21.95 -30.98 -7.43
C PRO A 397 22.54 -32.05 -8.35
N GLU A 398 23.14 -33.08 -7.75
CA GLU A 398 23.62 -34.26 -8.46
C GLU A 398 22.55 -35.36 -8.45
N GLY A 399 22.54 -36.20 -9.48
CA GLY A 399 21.64 -37.36 -9.58
C GLY A 399 21.08 -37.55 -10.99
N THR A 400 20.51 -38.73 -11.22
CA THR A 400 19.78 -39.01 -12.46
C THR A 400 18.34 -38.50 -12.30
N PRO A 401 17.83 -37.70 -13.25
CA PRO A 401 16.41 -37.31 -13.24
C PRO A 401 15.50 -38.53 -13.24
N GLU A 402 14.53 -38.59 -12.32
CA GLU A 402 13.48 -39.63 -12.34
C GLU A 402 12.41 -39.31 -13.37
N ILE A 403 12.22 -38.02 -13.67
CA ILE A 403 11.27 -37.52 -14.67
C ILE A 403 11.97 -36.47 -15.52
N THR A 404 11.76 -36.51 -16.83
CA THR A 404 12.16 -35.42 -17.74
C THR A 404 11.00 -35.07 -18.65
N ILE A 405 10.74 -33.78 -18.85
CA ILE A 405 9.78 -33.28 -19.84
C ILE A 405 10.56 -32.41 -20.82
N THR A 406 10.58 -32.80 -22.09
CA THR A 406 11.23 -32.06 -23.16
C THR A 406 10.17 -31.48 -24.08
N TYR A 407 10.12 -30.17 -24.19
CA TYR A 407 9.30 -29.44 -25.15
C TYR A 407 10.16 -29.03 -26.34
N THR A 408 9.70 -29.34 -27.55
CA THR A 408 10.21 -28.75 -28.79
C THR A 408 9.30 -27.59 -29.16
N LEU A 409 9.87 -26.39 -29.24
CA LEU A 409 9.15 -25.13 -29.37
C LEU A 409 9.28 -24.60 -30.79
N GLU A 410 8.22 -23.99 -31.30
CA GLU A 410 8.23 -23.28 -32.60
C GLU A 410 8.73 -21.82 -32.46
N ILE A 411 9.00 -21.41 -31.22
CA ILE A 411 9.55 -20.11 -30.83
C ILE A 411 10.89 -20.29 -30.10
N ASP A 412 11.67 -19.22 -29.91
CA ASP A 412 12.86 -19.24 -29.05
C ASP A 412 12.50 -19.69 -27.62
N PRO A 413 13.29 -20.56 -26.95
CA PRO A 413 14.61 -21.09 -27.32
C PRO A 413 14.61 -22.31 -28.26
N GLY A 414 13.47 -22.70 -28.84
CA GLY A 414 13.32 -23.87 -29.73
C GLY A 414 13.28 -25.21 -29.01
N LYS A 415 13.84 -25.27 -27.79
CA LYS A 415 13.78 -26.46 -26.94
C LYS A 415 13.86 -26.08 -25.46
N MET A 416 13.01 -26.69 -24.64
CA MET A 416 13.06 -26.60 -23.18
C MET A 416 13.07 -28.01 -22.58
N VAL A 417 14.04 -28.29 -21.71
CA VAL A 417 14.14 -29.54 -20.96
C VAL A 417 13.94 -29.26 -19.48
N ILE A 418 12.91 -29.85 -18.90
CA ILE A 418 12.63 -29.81 -17.47
C ILE A 418 13.02 -31.16 -16.86
N GLU A 419 13.94 -31.15 -15.89
CA GLU A 419 14.45 -32.36 -15.25
C GLU A 419 14.11 -32.35 -13.76
N PHE A 420 13.56 -33.44 -13.26
CA PHE A 420 13.18 -33.61 -11.86
C PHE A 420 14.14 -34.59 -11.18
N ILE A 421 15.11 -34.05 -10.43
CA ILE A 421 16.12 -34.82 -9.69
C ILE A 421 15.61 -35.07 -8.27
N PRO A 422 15.65 -36.31 -7.74
CA PRO A 422 15.22 -36.60 -6.37
C PRO A 422 15.99 -35.75 -5.34
N LYS A 423 15.23 -35.03 -4.51
CA LYS A 423 15.77 -34.33 -3.33
C LYS A 423 15.67 -35.24 -2.10
N ASP A 424 14.50 -35.85 -1.93
CA ASP A 424 14.17 -36.78 -0.85
C ASP A 424 12.96 -37.64 -1.28
N ASP A 425 12.42 -38.45 -0.37
CA ASP A 425 11.29 -39.35 -0.63
C ASP A 425 10.02 -38.63 -1.13
N LYS A 426 9.90 -37.31 -0.93
CA LYS A 426 8.68 -36.54 -1.19
C LYS A 426 8.88 -35.38 -2.16
N ARG A 427 10.12 -35.03 -2.53
CA ARG A 427 10.42 -33.83 -3.32
C ARG A 427 11.44 -34.06 -4.42
N TYR A 428 11.34 -33.22 -5.44
CA TYR A 428 12.32 -33.07 -6.51
C TYR A 428 12.95 -31.68 -6.48
N TYR A 429 14.24 -31.62 -6.79
CA TYR A 429 14.85 -30.43 -7.38
C TYR A 429 14.47 -30.34 -8.86
N VAL A 430 14.26 -29.13 -9.37
CA VAL A 430 13.92 -28.89 -10.78
C VAL A 430 15.07 -28.20 -11.49
N LEU A 431 15.51 -28.78 -12.60
CA LEU A 431 16.47 -28.15 -13.50
C LEU A 431 15.75 -27.77 -14.79
N GLU A 432 16.08 -26.58 -15.30
CA GLU A 432 15.61 -26.05 -16.59
C GLU A 432 16.80 -25.95 -17.53
N ASN A 433 16.82 -26.73 -18.61
CA ASN A 433 17.97 -26.88 -19.51
C ASN A 433 19.28 -27.21 -18.78
N GLY A 434 19.19 -28.05 -17.74
CA GLY A 434 20.33 -28.42 -16.91
C GLY A 434 20.73 -27.37 -15.87
N GLU A 435 20.05 -26.23 -15.77
CA GLU A 435 20.32 -25.21 -14.77
C GLU A 435 19.40 -25.35 -13.56
N TYR A 436 19.97 -25.35 -12.35
CA TYR A 436 19.19 -25.33 -11.12
C TYR A 436 19.02 -23.90 -10.64
N LYS A 437 17.75 -23.46 -10.53
CA LYS A 437 17.40 -22.09 -10.11
C LYS A 437 16.71 -22.02 -8.75
N GLY A 438 16.71 -23.12 -7.99
CA GLY A 438 16.19 -23.18 -6.63
C GLY A 438 14.79 -23.78 -6.49
N LYS A 439 14.08 -24.06 -7.59
CA LYS A 439 12.72 -24.62 -7.57
C LYS A 439 12.68 -26.04 -6.96
N VAL A 440 11.76 -26.26 -6.04
CA VAL A 440 11.49 -27.57 -5.42
C VAL A 440 10.02 -27.97 -5.59
N VAL A 441 9.79 -29.14 -6.20
CA VAL A 441 8.45 -29.67 -6.50
C VAL A 441 8.13 -30.87 -5.62
N LYS A 442 6.88 -31.03 -5.19
CA LYS A 442 6.43 -32.25 -4.49
C LYS A 442 6.25 -33.38 -5.50
N LYS A 443 6.72 -34.59 -5.15
CA LYS A 443 6.49 -35.80 -5.99
C LYS A 443 4.99 -36.06 -6.22
N SER A 444 4.15 -35.72 -5.25
CA SER A 444 2.69 -35.94 -5.32
C SER A 444 1.99 -35.22 -6.47
N VAL A 445 2.53 -34.10 -6.98
CA VAL A 445 1.93 -33.33 -8.09
C VAL A 445 1.75 -34.20 -9.34
N PHE A 446 2.59 -35.20 -9.54
CA PHE A 446 2.48 -36.13 -10.67
C PHE A 446 1.39 -37.19 -10.49
N ASP A 447 0.96 -37.44 -9.24
CA ASP A 447 0.03 -38.49 -8.83
C ASP A 447 -1.38 -37.97 -8.47
N GLU A 448 -1.53 -36.65 -8.36
CA GLU A 448 -2.81 -35.98 -8.07
C GLU A 448 -3.87 -36.29 -9.14
N ALA A 449 -5.15 -36.04 -8.83
CA ALA A 449 -6.27 -36.44 -9.69
C ALA A 449 -6.22 -35.80 -11.10
N ASP A 450 -5.63 -34.61 -11.17
CA ASP A 450 -5.29 -33.81 -12.33
C ASP A 450 -3.78 -33.81 -12.65
N GLY A 451 -3.01 -34.68 -11.98
CA GLY A 451 -1.59 -34.90 -12.24
C GLY A 451 -1.31 -35.67 -13.53
N VAL A 452 -0.03 -35.69 -13.91
CA VAL A 452 0.46 -36.24 -15.18
C VAL A 452 0.07 -37.70 -15.37
N ARG A 453 0.27 -38.54 -14.35
CA ARG A 453 0.00 -39.99 -14.45
C ARG A 453 -1.48 -40.26 -14.67
N LYS A 454 -2.36 -39.58 -13.93
CA LYS A 454 -3.81 -39.78 -14.01
C LYS A 454 -4.41 -39.29 -15.31
N ASN A 455 -3.92 -38.18 -15.86
CA ASN A 455 -4.39 -37.74 -17.16
C ASN A 455 -3.88 -38.62 -18.31
N TYR A 456 -2.64 -39.12 -18.23
CA TYR A 456 -2.14 -40.07 -19.21
C TYR A 456 -2.92 -41.39 -19.19
N GLU A 457 -3.19 -41.95 -18.01
CA GLU A 457 -4.01 -43.17 -17.86
C GLU A 457 -5.38 -43.01 -18.54
N LYS A 458 -6.11 -41.93 -18.23
CA LYS A 458 -7.43 -41.63 -18.82
C LYS A 458 -7.38 -41.47 -20.34
N LEU A 459 -6.38 -40.75 -20.85
CA LEU A 459 -6.19 -40.59 -22.29
C LEU A 459 -5.98 -41.95 -22.97
N MET A 460 -5.11 -42.78 -22.42
CA MET A 460 -4.81 -44.10 -22.99
C MET A 460 -5.98 -45.08 -22.89
N GLU A 461 -6.88 -44.94 -21.91
CA GLU A 461 -8.13 -45.71 -21.85
C GLU A 461 -9.09 -45.38 -23.00
N ILE A 462 -9.15 -44.12 -23.43
CA ILE A 462 -10.00 -43.66 -24.54
C ILE A 462 -9.41 -44.08 -25.90
N LEU A 463 -8.08 -44.05 -26.02
CA LEU A 463 -7.38 -44.34 -27.28
C LEU A 463 -7.29 -45.84 -27.59
N LYS A 464 -7.25 -46.69 -26.57
CA LYS A 464 -7.37 -48.15 -26.72
C LYS A 464 -8.75 -48.56 -27.21
#